data_AF-A0A1X6X3Q3-F1
#
_entry.id   AF-A0A1X6X3Q3-F1
#
_cell.length_a   1.000
_cell.length_b   1.000
_cell.length_c   1.000
_cell.angle_alpha   90.00
_cell.angle_beta   90.00
_cell.angle_gamma   90.00
#
_symmetry.space_group_name_H-M   'P 1'
#
loop_
_entity.id
_entity.type
_entity.pdbx_description
1 polymer ?
#
loop_
_entity_poly.entity_id
_entity_poly.type
_entity_poly.pdbx_seq_one_letter_code
_entity_poly.pdbx_strand_id
1 'polypeptide(L)'
;MESTTKNRQGDAVLRTLIARAFGDDEVPTADGFAEEITEGWFNVLYRIHLRSGRRTVLKIAPPADVPVLTREIDMMRAELEAMRLISDRTAVPVPEILRVDLSREIVDADLFFMEHIDADNFGFTADAGGLPPEVVAAGHRQLGALNREITSVVGPHFGPILGEGFAT
;
A
#
# COMPACT_ATOMS: atom_id res chain seq x y z
N MET A 1 19.67 5.97 0.45
CA MET A 1 19.36 7.40 0.66
C MET A 1 18.16 7.44 1.57
N GLU A 2 18.35 7.78 2.86
CA GLU A 2 17.22 7.89 3.78
C GLU A 2 16.42 9.16 3.44
N SER A 3 15.16 8.99 3.08
CA SER A 3 14.26 10.12 2.85
C SER A 3 13.90 10.77 4.19
N THR A 4 14.25 12.04 4.36
CA THR A 4 13.96 12.85 5.56
C THR A 4 12.50 13.30 5.64
N THR A 5 11.68 12.97 4.63
CA THR A 5 10.28 13.42 4.48
C THR A 5 9.22 12.38 4.85
N LYS A 6 9.62 11.21 5.37
CA LYS A 6 8.65 10.15 5.74
C LYS A 6 7.92 10.49 7.04
N ASN A 7 6.59 10.38 7.03
CA ASN A 7 5.72 10.67 8.17
C ASN A 7 5.76 9.55 9.24
N ARG A 8 6.95 9.27 9.80
CA ARG A 8 7.16 8.20 10.77
C ARG A 8 6.42 8.49 12.08
N GLN A 9 5.71 7.49 12.56
CA GLN A 9 4.96 7.56 13.81
C GLN A 9 5.64 6.72 14.89
N GLY A 10 5.57 7.19 16.13
CA GLY A 10 5.96 6.41 17.29
C GLY A 10 4.86 5.44 17.73
N ASP A 11 5.24 4.44 18.53
CA ASP A 11 4.37 3.35 18.98
C ASP A 11 3.04 3.81 19.58
N ALA A 12 3.04 4.89 20.37
CA ALA A 12 1.82 5.43 20.99
C ALA A 12 0.78 5.85 19.94
N VAL A 13 1.23 6.51 18.86
CA VAL A 13 0.37 6.91 17.74
C VAL A 13 -0.09 5.70 16.96
N LEU A 14 0.82 4.75 16.69
CA LEU A 14 0.47 3.51 15.99
C LEU A 14 -0.57 2.68 16.74
N ARG A 15 -0.47 2.57 18.08
CA ARG A 15 -1.49 1.92 18.91
C ARG A 15 -2.84 2.65 18.84
N THR A 16 -2.83 3.98 18.78
CA THR A 16 -4.06 4.80 18.64
C THR A 16 -4.71 4.58 17.27
N LEU A 17 -3.91 4.49 16.20
CA LEU A 17 -4.40 4.16 14.86
C LEU A 17 -4.99 2.75 14.81
N ILE A 18 -4.34 1.76 15.43
CA ILE A 18 -4.86 0.39 15.53
C ILE A 18 -6.18 0.35 16.28
N ALA A 19 -6.28 1.03 17.42
CA ALA A 19 -7.51 1.13 18.21
C ALA A 19 -8.68 1.68 17.37
N ARG A 20 -8.44 2.77 16.63
CA ARG A 20 -9.45 3.37 15.73
C ARG A 20 -9.84 2.44 14.58
N ALA A 21 -8.87 1.76 13.98
CA ALA A 21 -9.07 0.92 12.80
C ALA A 21 -9.76 -0.40 13.14
N PHE A 22 -9.36 -1.06 14.22
CA PHE A 22 -9.71 -2.45 14.52
C PHE A 22 -10.34 -2.67 15.90
N GLY A 23 -10.39 -1.64 16.75
CA GLY A 23 -10.89 -1.71 18.12
C GLY A 23 -9.77 -1.92 19.14
N ASP A 24 -10.06 -1.57 20.40
CA ASP A 24 -9.09 -1.65 21.52
C ASP A 24 -8.58 -3.08 21.76
N ASP A 25 -9.40 -4.08 21.46
CA ASP A 25 -9.07 -5.51 21.60
C ASP A 25 -7.95 -5.96 20.63
N GLU A 26 -7.73 -5.22 19.54
CA GLU A 26 -6.68 -5.54 18.55
C GLU A 26 -5.37 -4.78 18.82
N VAL A 27 -5.36 -3.86 19.80
CA VAL A 27 -4.16 -3.07 20.14
C VAL A 27 -3.12 -3.99 20.79
N PRO A 28 -1.91 -4.12 20.23
CA PRO A 28 -0.87 -4.96 20.82
C PRO A 28 -0.47 -4.45 22.22
N THR A 29 0.04 -5.33 23.08
CA THR A 29 0.58 -4.98 24.41
C THR A 29 2.10 -5.03 24.45
N ALA A 30 2.71 -5.87 23.61
CA ALA A 30 4.15 -5.96 23.46
C ALA A 30 4.70 -4.82 22.58
N ASP A 31 5.98 -4.54 22.75
CA ASP A 31 6.77 -3.71 21.83
C ASP A 31 7.18 -4.53 20.59
N GLY A 32 7.75 -3.86 19.58
CA GLY A 32 8.15 -4.53 18.33
C GLY A 32 6.98 -5.05 17.49
N PHE A 33 5.77 -4.57 17.75
CA PHE A 33 4.58 -4.91 16.96
C PHE A 33 4.56 -4.23 15.59
N ALA A 34 5.38 -3.20 15.39
CA ALA A 34 5.47 -2.43 14.17
C ALA A 34 6.90 -2.43 13.64
N GLU A 35 7.06 -2.82 12.38
CA GLU A 35 8.35 -2.85 11.68
C GLU A 35 8.24 -2.04 10.39
N GLU A 36 9.13 -1.06 10.18
CA GLU A 36 9.15 -0.27 8.95
C GLU A 36 9.61 -1.15 7.77
N ILE A 37 8.82 -1.13 6.69
CA ILE A 37 9.17 -1.73 5.40
C ILE A 37 9.96 -0.66 4.62
N THR A 38 11.26 -0.90 4.45
CA THR A 38 12.21 0.13 3.97
C THR A 38 12.31 0.24 2.45
N GLU A 39 11.71 -0.71 1.72
CA GLU A 39 11.63 -0.74 0.26
C GLU A 39 10.70 0.34 -0.32
N GLY A 40 9.93 1.03 0.54
CA GLY A 40 9.12 2.18 0.19
C GLY A 40 9.93 3.48 0.13
N TRP A 41 9.77 4.25 -0.96
CA TRP A 41 10.55 5.48 -1.19
C TRP A 41 9.90 6.75 -0.62
N PHE A 42 8.56 6.86 -0.75
CA PHE A 42 7.83 8.11 -0.49
C PHE A 42 6.93 8.03 0.76
N ASN A 43 6.07 7.01 0.82
CA ASN A 43 5.24 6.73 1.98
C ASN A 43 6.04 5.96 3.04
N VAL A 44 5.64 6.08 4.30
CA VAL A 44 6.09 5.11 5.32
C VAL A 44 5.13 3.93 5.31
N LEU A 45 5.70 2.73 5.35
CA LEU A 45 4.96 1.48 5.42
C LEU A 45 5.40 0.73 6.68
N TYR A 46 4.45 0.23 7.44
CA TYR A 46 4.70 -0.61 8.61
C TYR A 46 4.05 -1.97 8.42
N ARG A 47 4.80 -3.04 8.70
CA ARG A 47 4.20 -4.33 9.03
C ARG A 47 3.75 -4.27 10.48
N ILE A 48 2.46 -4.48 10.72
CA ILE A 48 1.82 -4.40 12.02
C ILE A 48 1.34 -5.78 12.45
N HIS A 49 1.72 -6.18 13.67
CA HIS A 49 1.20 -7.34 14.37
C HIS A 49 0.08 -6.91 15.33
N LEU A 50 -1.15 -7.28 15.02
CA LEU A 50 -2.31 -7.02 15.89
C LEU A 50 -2.32 -8.00 17.07
N ARG A 51 -3.05 -7.66 18.15
CA ARG A 51 -3.15 -8.51 19.34
C ARG A 51 -3.69 -9.91 19.03
N SER A 52 -4.61 -10.02 18.08
CA SER A 52 -5.15 -11.32 17.62
C SER A 52 -4.12 -12.24 16.96
N GLY A 53 -2.90 -11.74 16.67
CA GLY A 53 -1.88 -12.44 15.89
C GLY A 53 -2.00 -12.21 14.38
N ARG A 54 -3.04 -11.51 13.92
CA ARG A 54 -3.19 -11.09 12.52
C ARG A 54 -2.10 -10.06 12.16
N ARG A 55 -1.62 -10.14 10.91
CA ARG A 55 -0.69 -9.16 10.34
C ARG A 55 -1.43 -8.26 9.34
N THR A 56 -1.08 -6.98 9.34
CA THR A 56 -1.57 -5.99 8.37
C THR A 56 -0.42 -5.07 7.97
N VAL A 57 -0.55 -4.41 6.82
CA VAL A 57 0.36 -3.33 6.43
C VAL A 57 -0.33 -2.00 6.61
N LEU A 58 0.26 -1.11 7.38
CA LEU A 58 -0.14 0.29 7.48
C LEU A 58 0.69 1.12 6.52
N LYS A 59 0.03 1.92 5.68
CA LYS A 59 0.68 2.86 4.77
C LYS A 59 0.20 4.27 5.10
N ILE A 60 1.15 5.18 5.32
CA ILE A 60 0.89 6.58 5.68
C ILE A 60 1.53 7.47 4.62
N ALA A 61 0.76 8.43 4.08
CA ALA A 61 1.30 9.47 3.20
C ALA A 61 2.40 10.29 3.90
N PRO A 62 3.31 10.91 3.14
CA PRO A 62 4.16 11.95 3.69
C PRO A 62 3.33 13.11 4.28
N PRO A 63 3.96 13.93 5.14
CA PRO A 63 3.29 15.08 5.74
C PRO A 63 2.76 16.04 4.66
N ALA A 64 1.63 16.68 4.97
CA ALA A 64 0.91 17.55 4.01
C ALA A 64 1.71 18.79 3.57
N ASP A 65 2.73 19.20 4.32
CA ASP A 65 3.57 20.37 4.07
C ASP A 65 4.80 20.08 3.20
N VAL A 66 5.04 18.81 2.84
CA VAL A 66 6.14 18.43 1.96
C VAL A 66 5.78 18.75 0.50
N PRO A 67 6.60 19.52 -0.23
CA PRO A 67 6.39 19.73 -1.67
C PRO A 67 6.41 18.40 -2.42
N VAL A 68 5.35 18.14 -3.16
CA VAL A 68 5.19 16.93 -3.98
C VAL A 68 5.20 17.28 -5.46
N LEU A 69 5.63 16.35 -6.32
CA LEU A 69 5.49 16.50 -7.77
C LEU A 69 4.01 16.52 -8.15
N THR A 70 3.67 17.06 -9.32
CA THR A 70 2.27 17.17 -9.76
C THR A 70 1.55 15.82 -9.85
N ARG A 71 2.30 14.73 -10.10
CA ARG A 71 1.77 13.36 -10.13
C ARG A 71 1.54 12.77 -8.73
N GLU A 72 2.10 13.38 -7.69
CA GLU A 72 2.11 12.92 -6.29
C GLU A 72 1.03 13.59 -5.42
N ILE A 73 0.28 14.54 -5.99
CA ILE A 73 -0.89 15.15 -5.37
C ILE A 73 -1.96 14.06 -5.16
N ASP A 74 -2.48 13.97 -3.93
CA ASP A 74 -3.51 13.00 -3.53
C ASP A 74 -3.18 11.52 -3.85
N MET A 75 -1.90 11.17 -3.90
CA MET A 75 -1.42 9.82 -4.30
C MET A 75 -2.12 8.69 -3.53
N MET A 76 -2.33 8.83 -2.23
CA MET A 76 -3.02 7.80 -1.43
C MET A 76 -4.46 7.58 -1.87
N ARG A 77 -5.17 8.65 -2.24
CA ARG A 77 -6.55 8.55 -2.73
C ARG A 77 -6.59 7.94 -4.13
N ALA A 78 -5.64 8.32 -4.99
CA ALA A 78 -5.50 7.74 -6.32
C ALA A 78 -5.18 6.24 -6.26
N GLU A 79 -4.36 5.81 -5.28
CA GLU A 79 -4.04 4.41 -5.04
C GLU A 79 -5.26 3.60 -4.58
N LEU A 80 -6.05 4.14 -3.64
CA LEU A 80 -7.30 3.50 -3.21
C LEU A 80 -8.27 3.32 -4.38
N GLU A 81 -8.42 4.33 -5.24
CA GLU A 81 -9.29 4.23 -6.41
C GLU A 81 -8.75 3.28 -7.48
N ALA A 82 -7.42 3.25 -7.68
CA ALA A 82 -6.80 2.28 -8.59
C ALA A 82 -7.00 0.83 -8.11
N MET A 83 -6.79 0.57 -6.82
CA MET A 83 -7.02 -0.76 -6.23
C MET A 83 -8.49 -1.17 -6.37
N ARG A 84 -9.42 -0.25 -6.09
CA ARG A 84 -10.87 -0.48 -6.29
C ARG A 84 -11.19 -0.82 -7.75
N LEU A 85 -10.69 -0.04 -8.71
CA LEU A 85 -10.93 -0.26 -10.14
C LEU A 85 -10.38 -1.61 -10.61
N ILE A 86 -9.19 -2.01 -10.17
CA ILE A 86 -8.59 -3.30 -10.52
C ILE A 86 -9.43 -4.43 -9.91
N SER A 87 -9.76 -4.34 -8.63
CA SER A 87 -10.55 -5.37 -7.92
C SER A 87 -11.97 -5.52 -8.50
N ASP A 88 -12.61 -4.42 -8.90
CA ASP A 88 -13.98 -4.44 -9.44
C ASP A 88 -14.04 -4.95 -10.89
N ARG A 89 -12.97 -4.77 -11.67
CA ARG A 89 -13.02 -4.94 -13.14
C ARG A 89 -12.12 -6.05 -13.68
N THR A 90 -11.32 -6.67 -12.83
CA THR A 90 -10.36 -7.71 -13.22
C THR A 90 -10.32 -8.81 -12.16
N ALA A 91 -9.74 -9.95 -12.53
CA ALA A 91 -9.39 -11.04 -11.62
C ALA A 91 -7.95 -10.89 -11.08
N VAL A 92 -7.27 -9.77 -11.36
CA VAL A 92 -5.90 -9.54 -10.88
C VAL A 92 -5.92 -9.42 -9.36
N PRO A 93 -5.14 -10.24 -8.64
CA PRO A 93 -5.10 -10.19 -7.19
C PRO A 93 -4.44 -8.88 -6.74
N VAL A 94 -5.13 -8.16 -5.87
CA VAL A 94 -4.63 -6.98 -5.16
C VAL A 94 -4.87 -7.17 -3.66
N PRO A 95 -4.02 -6.63 -2.77
CA PRO A 95 -4.24 -6.70 -1.33
C PRO A 95 -5.58 -6.10 -0.94
N GLU A 96 -6.31 -6.75 -0.02
CA GLU A 96 -7.55 -6.18 0.50
C GLU A 96 -7.27 -4.89 1.29
N ILE A 97 -8.00 -3.81 0.99
CA ILE A 97 -8.01 -2.61 1.84
C ILE A 97 -8.90 -2.88 3.05
N LEU A 98 -8.26 -3.01 4.21
CA LEU A 98 -8.95 -3.34 5.46
C LEU A 98 -9.60 -2.11 6.07
N ARG A 99 -8.88 -0.98 6.15
CA ARG A 99 -9.36 0.26 6.77
C ARG A 99 -8.73 1.47 6.09
N VAL A 100 -9.49 2.55 5.98
CA VAL A 100 -9.02 3.82 5.42
C VAL A 100 -9.28 4.93 6.42
N ASP A 101 -8.29 5.80 6.64
CA ASP A 101 -8.46 7.03 7.39
C ASP A 101 -7.96 8.22 6.57
N LEU A 102 -8.89 9.08 6.17
CA LEU A 102 -8.63 10.32 5.42
C LEU A 102 -8.97 11.56 6.27
N SER A 103 -9.25 11.40 7.56
CA SER A 103 -9.68 12.51 8.43
C SER A 103 -8.52 13.40 8.86
N ARG A 104 -7.31 12.83 8.90
CA ARG A 104 -6.07 13.46 9.39
C ARG A 104 -6.12 13.90 10.86
N GLU A 105 -7.01 13.28 11.65
CA GLU A 105 -7.21 13.64 13.07
C GLU A 105 -6.09 13.14 13.99
N ILE A 106 -5.58 11.93 13.74
CA ILE A 106 -4.53 11.30 14.56
C ILE A 106 -3.14 11.59 13.99
N VAL A 107 -3.02 11.57 12.65
CA VAL A 107 -1.80 11.86 11.90
C VAL A 107 -2.18 12.85 10.82
N ASP A 108 -1.36 13.87 10.58
CA ASP A 108 -1.57 14.86 9.52
C ASP A 108 -1.24 14.30 8.11
N ALA A 109 -1.86 13.18 7.75
CA ALA A 109 -1.72 12.51 6.47
C ALA A 109 -2.85 11.51 6.22
N ASP A 110 -3.16 11.28 4.95
CA ASP A 110 -4.05 10.18 4.54
C ASP A 110 -3.33 8.84 4.76
N LEU A 111 -4.06 7.84 5.27
CA LEU A 111 -3.51 6.51 5.55
C LEU A 111 -4.53 5.41 5.30
N PHE A 112 -4.02 4.20 5.14
CA PHE A 112 -4.86 3.00 5.14
C PHE A 112 -4.11 1.78 5.68
N PHE A 113 -4.88 0.82 6.17
CA PHE A 113 -4.43 -0.53 6.48
C PHE A 113 -4.87 -1.47 5.36
N MET A 114 -3.97 -2.34 4.93
CA MET A 114 -4.23 -3.37 3.93
C MET A 114 -3.76 -4.76 4.40
N GLU A 115 -4.21 -5.78 3.69
CA GLU A 115 -3.76 -7.16 3.88
C GLU A 115 -2.22 -7.27 3.84
N HIS A 116 -1.68 -8.07 4.75
CA HIS A 116 -0.28 -8.48 4.67
C HIS A 116 -0.17 -9.77 3.85
N ILE A 117 0.49 -9.68 2.69
CA ILE A 117 0.80 -10.84 1.86
C ILE A 117 2.04 -11.52 2.42
N ASP A 118 1.86 -12.72 2.99
CA ASP A 118 2.95 -13.54 3.56
C ASP A 118 3.68 -14.31 2.45
N ALA A 119 4.42 -13.58 1.62
CA ALA A 119 5.19 -14.13 0.50
C ALA A 119 6.41 -13.27 0.19
N ASP A 120 7.43 -13.90 -0.42
CA ASP A 120 8.60 -13.20 -0.90
C ASP A 120 8.29 -12.38 -2.16
N ASN A 121 9.05 -11.30 -2.37
CA ASN A 121 8.98 -10.54 -3.62
C ASN A 121 9.58 -11.36 -4.77
N PHE A 122 8.73 -11.73 -5.73
CA PHE A 122 9.14 -12.53 -6.89
C PHE A 122 10.36 -11.96 -7.63
N GLY A 123 10.40 -10.65 -7.87
CA GLY A 123 11.49 -10.00 -8.58
C GLY A 123 12.82 -10.10 -7.84
N PHE A 124 12.83 -9.78 -6.54
CA PHE A 124 14.04 -9.88 -5.73
C PHE A 124 14.52 -11.33 -5.57
N THR A 125 13.61 -12.28 -5.34
CA THR A 125 13.98 -13.69 -5.21
C THR A 125 14.52 -14.26 -6.53
N ALA A 126 13.95 -13.85 -7.68
CA ALA A 126 14.45 -14.23 -8.99
C ALA A 126 15.85 -13.64 -9.26
N ASP A 127 16.04 -12.34 -9.02
CA ASP A 127 17.33 -11.65 -9.24
C ASP A 127 18.46 -12.21 -8.36
N ALA A 128 18.12 -12.63 -7.13
CA ALA A 128 19.06 -13.28 -6.22
C ALA A 128 19.39 -14.74 -6.59
N GLY A 129 18.77 -15.30 -7.64
CA GLY A 129 18.95 -16.70 -8.04
C GLY A 129 18.27 -17.71 -7.09
N GLY A 130 17.32 -17.26 -6.28
CA GLY A 130 16.58 -18.08 -5.32
C GLY A 130 15.49 -18.95 -5.95
N LEU A 131 15.24 -18.80 -7.26
CA LEU A 131 14.22 -19.54 -8.01
C LEU A 131 14.83 -20.29 -9.20
N PRO A 132 14.35 -21.51 -9.50
CA PRO A 132 14.74 -22.22 -10.72
C PRO A 132 14.39 -21.43 -12.00
N PRO A 133 15.20 -21.50 -13.07
CA PRO A 133 14.96 -20.75 -14.31
C PRO A 133 13.57 -20.98 -14.93
N GLU A 134 13.05 -22.20 -14.84
CA GLU A 134 11.72 -22.56 -15.35
C GLU A 134 10.59 -21.91 -14.56
N VAL A 135 10.78 -21.71 -13.25
CA VAL A 135 9.83 -21.00 -12.37
C VAL A 135 9.84 -19.51 -12.70
N VAL A 136 11.02 -18.92 -12.88
CA VAL A 136 11.15 -17.51 -13.29
C VAL A 136 10.48 -17.26 -14.65
N ALA A 137 10.72 -18.14 -15.62
CA ALA A 137 10.08 -18.04 -16.93
C ALA A 137 8.55 -18.19 -16.87
N ALA A 138 8.03 -19.07 -16.00
CA ALA A 138 6.59 -19.21 -15.77
C ALA A 138 5.99 -17.97 -15.09
N GLY A 139 6.67 -17.44 -14.07
CA GLY A 139 6.26 -16.22 -13.35
C GLY A 139 6.19 -15.02 -14.28
N HIS A 140 7.15 -14.82 -15.17
CA HIS A 140 7.10 -13.75 -16.16
C HIS A 140 5.92 -13.88 -17.14
N ARG A 141 5.54 -15.11 -17.53
CA ARG A 141 4.33 -15.32 -18.36
C ARG A 141 3.07 -14.93 -17.59
N GLN A 142 2.97 -15.28 -16.31
CA GLN A 142 1.84 -14.89 -15.46
C GLN A 142 1.79 -13.36 -15.29
N LEU A 143 2.92 -12.72 -14.99
CA LEU A 143 3.01 -11.25 -14.92
C LEU A 143 2.55 -10.58 -16.22
N GLY A 144 2.93 -11.11 -17.38
CA GLY A 144 2.46 -10.62 -18.67
C GLY A 144 0.94 -10.75 -18.86
N ALA A 145 0.35 -11.85 -18.41
CA ALA A 145 -1.10 -12.05 -18.45
C ALA A 145 -1.84 -11.06 -17.53
N LEU A 146 -1.36 -10.89 -16.29
CA LEU A 146 -1.91 -9.91 -15.34
C LEU A 146 -1.80 -8.48 -15.89
N ASN A 147 -0.64 -8.11 -16.44
CA ASN A 147 -0.44 -6.78 -17.03
C ASN A 147 -1.36 -6.53 -18.24
N ARG A 148 -1.60 -7.55 -19.07
CA ARG A 148 -2.58 -7.45 -20.18
C ARG A 148 -3.98 -7.19 -19.64
N GLU A 149 -4.35 -7.84 -18.54
CA GLU A 149 -5.67 -7.66 -17.94
C GLU A 149 -5.84 -6.26 -17.34
N ILE A 150 -4.86 -5.78 -16.56
CA ILE A 150 -4.85 -4.40 -16.04
C ILE A 150 -4.98 -3.38 -17.17
N THR A 151 -4.21 -3.54 -18.25
CA THR A 151 -4.21 -2.60 -19.38
C THR A 151 -5.47 -2.68 -20.25
N SER A 152 -6.36 -3.66 -20.02
CA SER A 152 -7.68 -3.73 -20.65
C SER A 152 -8.74 -2.89 -19.95
N VAL A 153 -8.46 -2.38 -18.74
CA VAL A 153 -9.37 -1.53 -17.99
C VAL A 153 -9.43 -0.13 -18.62
N VAL A 154 -10.60 0.22 -19.16
CA VAL A 154 -10.85 1.53 -19.76
C VAL A 154 -11.46 2.48 -18.72
N GLY A 155 -10.77 3.59 -18.45
CA GLY A 155 -11.26 4.68 -17.61
C GLY A 155 -12.28 5.56 -18.34
N PRO A 156 -13.02 6.42 -17.62
CA PRO A 156 -14.00 7.34 -18.21
C PRO A 156 -13.37 8.46 -19.04
N HIS A 157 -12.09 8.78 -18.80
CA HIS A 157 -11.33 9.83 -19.46
C HIS A 157 -9.83 9.50 -19.45
N PHE A 158 -9.05 10.22 -20.25
CA PHE A 158 -7.59 10.19 -20.19
C PHE A 158 -7.08 11.23 -19.18
N GLY A 159 -6.17 10.84 -18.28
CA GLY A 159 -5.59 11.75 -17.29
C GLY A 159 -5.56 11.15 -15.87
N PRO A 160 -5.55 11.99 -14.83
CA PRO A 160 -5.64 11.54 -13.44
C PRO A 160 -6.87 10.67 -13.19
N ILE A 161 -6.71 9.62 -12.37
CA ILE A 161 -7.82 8.75 -11.95
C ILE A 161 -8.85 9.55 -11.14
N LEU A 162 -8.39 10.51 -10.34
CA LEU A 162 -9.22 11.43 -9.58
C LEU A 162 -9.20 12.81 -10.22
N GLY A 163 -10.37 13.43 -10.34
CA GLY A 163 -10.52 14.78 -10.87
C GLY A 163 -10.79 14.84 -12.37
N GLU A 164 -10.62 16.03 -12.94
CA GLU A 164 -10.89 16.28 -14.34
C GLU A 164 -9.86 15.60 -15.25
N GLY A 165 -10.33 15.16 -16.41
CA GLY A 165 -9.47 14.63 -17.45
C GLY A 165 -9.93 15.03 -18.84
N PHE A 166 -9.24 14.48 -19.83
CA PHE A 166 -9.47 14.74 -21.23
C PHE A 166 -10.40 13.67 -21.80
N ALA A 167 -11.36 14.10 -22.62
CA ALA A 167 -12.23 13.17 -23.35
C ALA A 167 -11.38 12.17 -24.16
N THR A 168 -11.83 10.92 -24.19
CA THR A 168 -11.20 9.81 -24.93
C THR A 168 -11.60 9.78 -26.39
#